data_AF-A0A2H9QXD1-F1
#
_entry.id   AF-A0A2H9QXD1-F1
#
_cell.length_a   1.000
_cell.length_b   1.000
_cell.length_c   1.000
_cell.angle_alpha   90.00
_cell.angle_beta   90.00
_cell.angle_gamma   90.00
#
_symmetry.space_group_name_H-M   'P 1'
#
loop_
_entity.id
_entity.type
_entity.pdbx_description
1 polymer ?
#
loop_
_entity_poly.entity_id
_entity_poly.type
_entity_poly.pdbx_seq_one_letter_code
_entity_poly.pdbx_strand_id
1 'polypeptide(L)'
;NLNLTFDVYHDLGKRMNNIVTSTCKKLVVCCGGGYNLEQSVKSYYNIVSGILDLKDFISEKNIPDRRMDDVKNVVYQVKKKLADYWA
;
A
#
# COMPACT_ATOMS: atom_id res chain seq x y z
N ASN A 1 7.86 7.30 13.14
CA ASN A 1 8.23 7.06 11.73
C ASN A 1 7.85 5.66 11.31
N LEU A 2 7.14 5.55 10.19
CA LEU A 2 6.91 4.30 9.50
C LEU A 2 8.03 4.17 8.46
N ASN A 3 8.76 3.06 8.44
CA ASN A 3 9.87 2.84 7.51
C ASN A 3 9.36 2.13 6.24
N LEU A 4 8.37 2.74 5.58
CA LEU A 4 7.83 2.22 4.33
C LEU A 4 8.74 2.61 3.18
N THR A 5 9.15 1.63 2.38
CA THR A 5 9.88 1.88 1.12
C THR A 5 8.91 2.17 -0.01
N PHE A 6 9.41 2.78 -1.09
CA PHE A 6 8.62 3.01 -2.30
C PHE A 6 8.05 1.72 -2.93
N ASP A 7 8.73 0.58 -2.81
CA ASP A 7 8.26 -0.72 -3.27
C ASP A 7 6.90 -1.11 -2.68
N VAL A 8 6.65 -0.76 -1.41
CA VAL A 8 5.36 -1.03 -0.75
C VAL A 8 4.22 -0.31 -1.45
N TYR A 9 4.45 0.93 -1.91
CA TYR A 9 3.44 1.70 -2.63
C TYR A 9 3.13 1.11 -4.00
N HIS A 10 4.12 0.53 -4.68
CA HIS A 10 3.93 -0.21 -5.94
C HIS A 10 3.10 -1.48 -5.72
N ASP A 11 3.46 -2.26 -4.70
CA ASP A 11 2.71 -3.47 -4.31
C ASP A 11 1.26 -3.16 -3.92
N LEU A 12 1.02 -2.04 -3.24
CA LEU A 12 -0.33 -1.57 -2.94
C LEU A 12 -1.10 -1.25 -4.21
N GLY A 13 -0.48 -0.56 -5.17
CA GLY A 13 -1.08 -0.28 -6.48
C GLY A 13 -1.50 -1.56 -7.21
N LYS A 14 -0.62 -2.56 -7.25
CA LYS A 14 -0.91 -3.88 -7.84
C LYS A 14 -2.09 -4.58 -7.17
N ARG A 15 -2.10 -4.61 -5.83
CA ARG A 15 -3.19 -5.22 -5.06
C ARG A 15 -4.53 -4.54 -5.32
N MET A 16 -4.54 -3.20 -5.40
CA MET A 16 -5.76 -2.45 -5.73
C MET A 16 -6.25 -2.77 -7.14
N ASN A 17 -5.36 -2.86 -8.13
CA ASN A 17 -5.75 -3.24 -9.49
C ASN A 17 -6.35 -4.65 -9.54
N ASN A 18 -5.81 -5.61 -8.80
CA ASN A 18 -6.36 -6.97 -8.70
C ASN A 18 -7.78 -7.00 -8.09
N ILE A 19 -8.02 -6.21 -7.04
CA ILE A 19 -9.34 -6.07 -6.40
C ILE A 19 -10.33 -5.40 -7.37
N VAL A 20 -9.92 -4.32 -8.05
CA VAL A 20 -10.80 -3.59 -8.96
C VAL A 20 -11.16 -4.43 -10.19
N THR A 21 -10.20 -5.20 -10.71
CA THR A 21 -10.40 -6.09 -11.86
C THR A 21 -11.44 -7.18 -11.57
N SER A 22 -11.50 -7.66 -10.31
CA SER A 22 -12.49 -8.63 -9.86
C SER A 22 -13.84 -8.03 -9.45
N THR A 23 -13.97 -6.70 -9.48
CA THR A 23 -15.19 -5.98 -9.04
C THR A 23 -15.73 -5.08 -10.16
N CYS A 24 -15.79 -3.75 -9.94
CA CYS A 24 -16.49 -2.80 -10.81
C CYS A 24 -15.63 -2.24 -11.96
N LYS A 25 -14.36 -2.66 -12.08
CA LYS A 25 -13.41 -2.23 -13.12
C LYS A 25 -13.22 -0.71 -13.22
N LYS A 26 -13.48 0.02 -12.15
CA LYS A 26 -13.28 1.46 -12.03
C LYS A 26 -12.45 1.74 -10.80
N LEU A 27 -11.34 2.45 -10.97
CA LEU A 27 -10.48 2.90 -9.89
C LEU A 27 -10.25 4.41 -10.02
N VAL A 28 -10.44 5.12 -8.92
CA VAL A 28 -10.08 6.54 -8.79
C VAL A 28 -9.02 6.63 -7.71
N VAL A 29 -7.88 7.24 -8.04
CA VAL A 29 -6.79 7.46 -7.09
C VAL A 29 -6.88 8.90 -6.59
N CYS A 30 -7.16 9.06 -5.30
CA CYS A 30 -7.16 10.35 -4.63
C CYS A 30 -5.87 10.49 -3.82
N CYS A 31 -4.99 11.40 -4.25
CA CYS A 31 -3.77 11.72 -3.52
C CYS A 31 -4.12 12.45 -2.22
N GLY A 32 -3.93 11.76 -1.08
CA GLY A 32 -4.24 12.29 0.25
C GLY A 32 -3.12 13.15 0.83
N GLY A 33 -2.86 12.97 2.13
CA GLY A 33 -1.79 13.66 2.83
C GLY A 33 -0.39 13.21 2.40
N GLY A 34 0.62 13.97 2.81
CA GLY A 34 2.02 13.71 2.47
C GLY A 34 2.84 14.99 2.55
N TYR A 35 3.44 15.24 3.70
CA TYR A 35 4.06 16.54 4.03
C TYR A 35 5.48 16.72 3.51
N ASN A 36 6.08 15.65 2.95
CA ASN A 36 7.32 15.73 2.22
C ASN A 36 7.02 15.62 0.73
N LEU A 37 7.03 16.75 0.02
CA LEU A 37 6.64 16.84 -1.39
C LEU A 37 7.34 15.81 -2.27
N GLU A 38 8.67 15.71 -2.15
CA GLU A 38 9.48 14.81 -2.99
C GLU A 38 9.09 13.34 -2.75
N GLN A 39 8.99 12.95 -1.48
CA GLN A 39 8.63 11.59 -1.08
C GLN A 39 7.19 11.25 -1.47
N SER A 40 6.27 12.22 -1.36
CA SER A 40 4.87 12.07 -1.77
C SER A 40 4.75 11.81 -3.27
N VAL A 41 5.44 12.61 -4.11
CA VAL A 41 5.42 12.44 -5.57
C VAL A 41 5.94 11.06 -5.97
N LYS A 42 7.06 10.62 -5.39
CA LYS A 42 7.63 9.29 -5.63
C LYS A 42 6.68 8.17 -5.22
N SER A 43 6.03 8.31 -4.07
CA SER A 43 5.02 7.36 -3.58
C SER A 43 3.82 7.27 -4.52
N TYR A 44 3.27 8.41 -4.96
CA TYR A 44 2.15 8.45 -5.89
C TYR A 44 2.51 7.88 -7.26
N TYR A 45 3.69 8.20 -7.78
CA TYR A 45 4.21 7.59 -9.00
C TYR A 45 4.24 6.06 -8.87
N ASN A 46 4.77 5.52 -7.77
CA ASN A 46 4.83 4.08 -7.55
C ASN A 46 3.45 3.42 -7.45
N ILE A 47 2.48 4.06 -6.78
CA ILE A 47 1.09 3.56 -6.75
C ILE A 47 0.55 3.41 -8.17
N VAL A 48 0.69 4.47 -9.00
CA VAL A 48 0.19 4.48 -10.37
C VAL A 48 0.92 3.44 -11.23
N SER A 49 2.25 3.36 -11.12
CA SER A 49 3.04 2.32 -11.79
C SER A 49 2.60 0.91 -11.39
N GLY A 50 2.27 0.68 -10.12
CA GLY A 50 1.75 -0.60 -9.64
C GLY A 50 0.37 -0.92 -10.21
N ILE A 51 -0.52 0.07 -10.28
CA ILE A 51 -1.86 -0.08 -10.88
C ILE A 51 -1.76 -0.46 -12.36
N LEU A 52 -0.84 0.16 -13.10
CA LEU A 52 -0.62 -0.06 -14.53
C LEU A 52 0.29 -1.27 -14.83
N ASP A 53 0.69 -2.02 -13.79
CA ASP A 53 1.65 -3.14 -13.86
C ASP A 53 2.96 -2.79 -14.59
N LEU A 54 3.46 -1.56 -14.40
CA LEU A 54 4.73 -1.12 -14.93
C LEU A 54 5.89 -1.74 -14.15
N LYS A 55 6.88 -2.24 -14.89
CA LYS A 55 8.12 -2.78 -14.33
C LYS A 55 9.10 -1.69 -13.91
N ASP A 56 8.97 -0.50 -14.49
CA ASP A 56 9.78 0.66 -14.16
C ASP A 56 9.10 1.45 -13.03
N PHE A 57 9.65 1.32 -11.81
CA PHE A 57 9.19 2.02 -10.63
C PHE A 57 10.38 2.29 -9.70
N ILE A 58 10.20 3.22 -8.75
CA ILE A 58 11.26 3.61 -7.84
C ILE A 58 11.37 2.53 -6.75
N SER A 59 12.50 1.82 -6.72
CA SER A 59 12.79 0.83 -5.68
C SER A 59 13.81 1.37 -4.69
N GLU A 60 13.66 1.01 -3.42
CA GLU A 60 14.60 1.39 -2.35
C GLU A 60 15.16 0.15 -1.67
N LYS A 61 16.28 0.36 -0.97
CA LYS A 61 16.85 -0.69 -0.13
C LYS A 61 15.84 -1.05 0.97
N ASN A 62 15.54 -2.34 1.10
CA ASN A 62 14.67 -2.84 2.16
C ASN A 62 15.19 -2.41 3.55
N ILE A 63 14.29 -1.85 4.35
CA ILE A 63 14.54 -1.40 5.72
C ILE A 63 13.80 -2.35 6.67
N PRO A 64 14.52 -3.11 7.52
CA PRO A 64 13.87 -4.02 8.46
C PRO A 64 12.95 -3.26 9.43
N ASP A 65 11.70 -3.72 9.55
CA ASP A 65 10.79 -3.20 10.57
C ASP A 65 11.15 -3.79 11.94
N ARG A 66 11.28 -2.92 12.94
CA ARG A 66 11.64 -3.28 14.32
C ARG A 66 10.43 -3.63 15.19
N ARG A 67 9.20 -3.46 14.68
CA ARG A 67 7.94 -3.60 15.45
C ARG A 67 6.97 -4.60 14.83
N MET A 68 7.49 -5.60 14.13
CA MET A 68 6.66 -6.57 13.42
C MET A 68 5.69 -7.32 14.33
N ASP A 69 6.08 -7.62 15.57
CA ASP A 69 5.18 -8.33 16.51
C ASP A 69 4.04 -7.43 17.00
N ASP A 70 4.31 -6.15 17.24
CA ASP A 70 3.27 -5.17 17.55
C ASP A 70 2.27 -5.05 16.40
N VAL A 71 2.77 -4.94 15.16
CA VAL A 71 1.95 -4.87 13.94
C VAL A 71 1.08 -6.12 13.80
N LYS A 72 1.64 -7.32 13.98
CA LYS A 72 0.89 -8.58 13.93
C LYS A 72 -0.23 -8.61 14.98
N ASN A 73 0.05 -8.19 16.21
CA ASN A 73 -0.96 -8.14 17.26
C ASN A 73 -2.08 -7.16 16.90
N VAL A 74 -1.76 -5.96 16.41
CA VAL A 74 -2.79 -4.99 15.98
C VAL A 74 -3.64 -5.55 14.84
N VAL A 75 -3.03 -6.18 13.83
CA VAL A 75 -3.77 -6.82 12.73
C VAL A 75 -4.68 -7.94 13.24
N TYR A 76 -4.21 -8.75 14.18
CA TYR A 76 -5.02 -9.80 14.81
C TYR A 76 -6.24 -9.22 15.53
N GLN A 77 -6.05 -8.16 16.33
CA GLN A 77 -7.16 -7.51 17.05
C GLN A 77 -8.20 -6.92 16.09
N VAL A 78 -7.76 -6.30 14.99
CA VAL A 78 -8.68 -5.77 13.96
C VAL A 78 -9.48 -6.91 13.32
N LYS A 79 -8.81 -7.99 12.91
CA LYS A 79 -9.48 -9.17 12.32
C LYS A 79 -10.50 -9.77 13.27
N LYS A 80 -10.14 -9.93 14.55
CA LYS A 80 -11.05 -10.48 15.58
C LYS A 80 -12.32 -9.62 15.72
N LYS A 81 -12.19 -8.29 15.72
CA LYS A 81 -13.35 -7.38 15.83
C LYS A 81 -14.24 -7.38 14.58
N LEU A 82 -13.67 -7.70 13.42
CA LEU A 82 -14.39 -7.72 12.15
C LEU A 82 -14.92 -9.11 11.77
N ALA A 83 -14.58 -10.15 12.54
CA ALA A 83 -14.89 -11.54 12.21
C ALA A 83 -16.40 -11.81 12.03
N ASP A 84 -17.24 -11.11 12.80
CA ASP A 84 -18.69 -11.27 12.70
C ASP A 84 -19.30 -10.60 11.46
N TYR A 85 -18.55 -9.72 10.79
CA TYR A 85 -19.01 -8.91 9.65
C TYR A 85 -18.34 -9.27 8.33
N TRP A 86 -17.20 -9.96 8.38
CA TRP A 86 -16.42 -10.36 7.22
C TRP A 86 -16.10 -11.85 7.31
N ALA A 87 -16.78 -12.64 6.46
CA ALA A 87 -16.56 -14.08 6.28
C ALA A 87 -15.33 -14.38 5.42
#